data_AF-O06722-F1
#
_entry.id   AF-O06722-F1
#
_cell.length_a   1.000
_cell.length_b   1.000
_cell.length_c   1.000
_cell.angle_alpha   90.00
_cell.angle_beta   90.00
_cell.angle_gamma   90.00
#
_symmetry.space_group_name_H-M   'P 1'
#
loop_
_entity.id
_entity.type
_entity.pdbx_description
1 polymer ?
#
loop_
_entity_poly.entity_id
_entity_poly.type
_entity_poly.pdbx_seq_one_letter_code
_entity_poly.pdbx_strand_id
1 'polypeptide(L)' 'MNSKIEEMRITLIETAQKYGMNSKETIQCSQELDILLNTRIKEEMIFGRYLENSRM' A
#
# COMPACT_ATOMS: atom_id res chain seq x y z
N MET A 1 5.48 -2.86 -10.53
CA MET A 1 4.52 -2.62 -9.43
C MET A 1 4.30 -3.93 -8.70
N ASN A 2 4.11 -3.88 -7.38
CA ASN A 2 3.74 -5.08 -6.62
C ASN A 2 2.29 -5.45 -6.99
N SER A 3 2.08 -6.66 -7.54
CA SER A 3 0.77 -7.07 -8.06
C SER A 3 -0.33 -6.98 -7.01
N LYS A 4 -0.02 -7.29 -5.74
CA LYS A 4 -1.00 -7.24 -4.65
C LYS A 4 -1.39 -5.80 -4.29
N ILE A 5 -0.46 -4.86 -4.37
CA ILE A 5 -0.76 -3.43 -4.14
C ILE A 5 -1.65 -2.90 -5.26
N GLU A 6 -1.38 -3.25 -6.52
CA GLU A 6 -2.22 -2.79 -7.64
C GLU A 6 -3.61 -3.44 -7.60
N GLU A 7 -3.69 -4.73 -7.29
CA GLU A 7 -4.97 -5.43 -7.10
C GLU A 7 -5.81 -4.76 -6.00
N MET A 8 -5.22 -4.52 -4.83
CA MET A 8 -5.92 -3.87 -3.72
C MET A 8 -6.29 -2.41 -4.04
N ARG A 9 -5.48 -1.70 -4.84
CA ARG A 9 -5.81 -0.37 -5.33
C ARG A 9 -7.07 -0.39 -6.21
N ILE A 10 -7.18 -1.36 -7.12
CA ILE A 10 -8.38 -1.54 -7.96
C ILE A 10 -9.59 -1.85 -7.07
N THR A 11 -9.45 -2.80 -6.14
CA THR A 11 -10.52 -3.15 -5.18
C THR A 11 -10.98 -1.93 -4.36
N LEU A 12 -10.06 -1.07 -3.91
CA LEU A 12 -10.41 0.15 -3.19
C LEU A 12 -11.25 1.10 -4.05
N ILE A 13 -10.86 1.30 -5.31
CA ILE A 13 -11.60 2.16 -6.25
C ILE A 13 -13.01 1.61 -6.47
N GLU A 14 -13.14 0.32 -6.73
CA GLU A 14 -14.43 -0.34 -6.94
C GLU A 14 -15.32 -0.29 -5.69
N THR A 15 -14.72 -0.48 -4.50
CA THR A 15 -15.43 -0.40 -3.21
C THR A 15 -15.92 1.03 -2.95
N ALA A 16 -15.09 2.04 -3.21
CA ALA A 16 -15.47 3.44 -3.09
C ALA A 16 -16.59 3.83 -4.06
N GLN A 17 -16.57 3.31 -5.28
CA GLN A 17 -17.65 3.51 -6.26
C GLN A 17 -18.96 2.85 -5.82
N LYS A 18 -18.89 1.68 -5.18
CA LYS A 18 -20.06 0.90 -4.76
C LYS A 18 -20.70 1.39 -3.46
N TYR A 19 -19.89 1.70 -2.45
CA TYR A 19 -20.36 2.00 -1.09
C TYR A 19 -20.15 3.47 -0.70
N GLY A 20 -19.36 4.23 -1.47
CA GLY A 20 -18.96 5.60 -1.14
C GLY A 20 -17.65 5.67 -0.38
N MET A 21 -16.97 6.81 -0.47
CA MET A 21 -15.61 7.02 0.07
C MET A 21 -15.53 6.85 1.59
N ASN A 22 -16.58 7.23 2.32
CA ASN A 22 -16.62 7.19 3.78
C ASN A 22 -17.33 5.97 4.35
N SER A 23 -17.71 5.00 3.50
CA SER A 23 -18.29 3.75 3.99
C SER A 23 -17.26 2.97 4.80
N LYS A 24 -17.76 2.15 5.72
CA LYS A 24 -16.89 1.32 6.57
C LYS A 24 -16.03 0.39 5.70
N GLU A 25 -16.62 -0.16 4.65
CA GLU A 25 -16.00 -1.05 3.68
C GLU A 25 -14.83 -0.37 2.96
N THR A 26 -15.05 0.85 2.44
CA THR A 26 -13.99 1.61 1.76
C THR A 26 -12.87 1.99 2.73
N ILE A 27 -13.21 2.40 3.95
CA ILE A 27 -12.21 2.75 4.97
C ILE A 27 -11.36 1.52 5.34
N GLN A 28 -11.98 0.36 5.55
CA GLN A 28 -11.26 -0.88 5.85
C GLN A 28 -10.34 -1.29 4.69
N CYS A 29 -10.85 -1.26 3.45
CA CYS A 29 -10.06 -1.54 2.26
C CYS A 29 -8.86 -0.59 2.13
N SER A 30 -9.05 0.71 2.40
CA SER A 30 -7.97 1.71 2.39
C SER A 30 -6.92 1.43 3.46
N GLN A 31 -7.32 1.02 4.66
CA GLN A 31 -6.40 0.68 5.75
C GLN A 31 -5.56 -0.55 5.40
N GLU A 32 -6.16 -1.56 4.77
CA GLU A 32 -5.44 -2.74 4.29
C GLU A 32 -4.42 -2.37 3.21
N LEU A 33 -4.80 -1.52 2.26
CA LEU A 33 -3.87 -1.00 1.25
C LEU A 33 -2.72 -0.21 1.89
N ASP A 34 -3.01 0.66 2.87
CA ASP A 34 -2.00 1.43 3.59
C ASP A 34 -1.00 0.54 4.32
N ILE A 35 -1.42 -0.58 4.90
CA ILE A 35 -0.51 -1.54 5.52
C ILE A 35 0.48 -2.11 4.50
N LEU A 36 -0.01 -2.46 3.30
CA LEU A 36 0.85 -2.98 2.23
C LEU A 36 1.82 -1.91 1.72
N LEU A 37 1.35 -0.68 1.51
CA LEU A 37 2.18 0.45 1.10
C LEU A 37 3.26 0.75 2.14
N ASN A 38 2.90 0.83 3.42
CA ASN A 38 3.84 1.10 4.51
C ASN A 38 4.89 0.00 4.64
N THR A 39 4.49 -1.27 4.46
CA THR A 39 5.44 -2.39 4.43
C THR A 39 6.44 -2.22 3.31
N ARG A 40 5.96 -1.91 2.09
CA ARG A 40 6.81 -1.71 0.92
C ARG A 40 7.78 -0.55 1.10
N ILE A 41 7.31 0.60 1.58
CA ILE A 41 8.15 1.78 1.85
C ILE A 41 9.24 1.44 2.86
N LYS A 42 8.92 0.69 3.93
CA LYS A 42 9.92 0.25 4.91
C LYS A 42 10.98 -0.65 4.28
N GLU A 43 10.59 -1.60 3.43
CA GLU A 43 11.54 -2.46 2.70
C GLU A 43 12.47 -1.63 1.80
N GLU A 44 11.92 -0.67 1.06
CA GLU A 44 12.71 0.22 0.19
C GLU A 44 13.69 1.08 1.00
N MET A 45 13.25 1.60 2.15
CA MET A 45 14.11 2.38 3.05
C MET A 45 15.22 1.54 3.67
N ILE A 46 14.92 0.32 4.12
CA ILE A 46 15.91 -0.60 4.68
C ILE A 46 16.94 -0.98 3.60
N PHE A 47 16.47 -1.27 2.38
CA PHE A 47 17.34 -1.58 1.26
C PHE A 47 18.22 -0.39 0.86
N GLY A 48 17.65 0.83 0.81
CA GLY A 48 18.40 2.06 0.57
C GLY A 48 19.51 2.27 1.59
N ARG A 49 19.20 2.11 2.89
CA ARG A 49 20.21 2.20 3.97
C ARG A 49 21.29 1.12 3.84
N TYR A 50 20.93 -0.09 3.46
CA TYR A 50 21.91 -1.16 3.22
C TYR A 50 22.87 -0.79 2.08
N LEU A 51 22.35 -0.23 0.97
CA LEU A 51 23.17 0.24 -0.15
C LEU A 51 24.09 1.40 0.25
N GLU A 52 23.62 2.33 1.09
CA GLU A 52 24.45 3.42 1.61
C GLU A 52 25.59 2.90 2.49
N ASN A 53 25.29 2.00 3.43
CA ASN A 53 26.29 1.41 4.32
C ASN A 53 27.31 0.52 3.59
N SER A 54 26.93 -0.12 2.48
CA SER A 54 27.83 -0.97 1.68
C SER A 54 28.81 -0.17 0.81
N ARG A 55 28.62 1.15 0.71
CA ARG A 55 29.49 2.06 -0.08
C ARG A 55 30.56 2.75 0.78
N MET A 56 30.47 2.66 2.10
CA MET A 56 31.48 3.14 3.05
C MET A 56 32.48 2.03 3.36
#